data_AF-A0A7C3WYY3-F1
#
_entry.id   AF-A0A7C3WYY3-F1
#
_cell.length_a   1.000
_cell.length_b   1.000
_cell.length_c   1.000
_cell.angle_alpha   90.00
_cell.angle_beta   90.00
_cell.angle_gamma   90.00
#
_symmetry.space_group_name_H-M   'P 1'
#
loop_
_entity.id
_entity.type
_entity.pdbx_description
1 polymer ?
#
loop_
_entity_poly.entity_id
_entity_poly.type
_entity_poly.pdbx_seq_one_letter_code
_entity_poly.pdbx_strand_id
1 'polypeptide(L)'
;MDMTLRERFEEYRRRIKFSDLDLASRAMALLWLDLFRERVVRNCFPRVGSSSLVREVSAIIDSTFFEGYILSRAAYEDGAEAVIYTDPDLPGSVERGVERLRLMYEEEVVREAPFAGEPLGVESLAESLVREIAYAPPLIMLEERELLKVHLIYALWAGYKLADFERRLSGR
;
A
#
# COMPACT_ATOMS: atom_id res chain seq x y z
N MET A 1 27.71 3.16 10.79
CA MET A 1 27.26 3.69 9.49
C MET A 1 25.75 3.75 9.58
N ASP A 2 25.17 4.90 9.26
CA ASP A 2 23.72 5.05 9.24
C ASP A 2 23.18 4.30 8.02
N MET A 3 22.17 3.43 8.21
CA MET A 3 21.59 2.68 7.09
C MET A 3 20.75 3.61 6.23
N THR A 4 20.92 3.53 4.91
CA THR A 4 20.08 4.30 3.97
C THR A 4 18.62 3.80 4.01
N LEU A 5 17.67 4.66 3.62
CA LEU A 5 16.25 4.29 3.51
C LEU A 5 16.04 3.01 2.69
N ARG A 6 16.76 2.88 1.57
CA ARG A 6 16.66 1.70 0.69
C ARG A 6 17.18 0.43 1.37
N GLU A 7 18.30 0.50 2.09
CA GLU A 7 18.83 -0.66 2.83
C GLU A 7 17.88 -1.10 3.94
N ARG A 8 17.30 -0.15 4.68
CA ARG A 8 16.28 -0.44 5.71
C ARG A 8 15.03 -1.05 5.11
N PHE A 9 14.54 -0.49 4.02
CA PHE A 9 13.39 -1.03 3.29
C PHE A 9 13.63 -2.48 2.86
N GLU A 10 14.77 -2.78 2.25
CA GLU A 10 15.11 -4.15 1.82
C GLU A 10 15.29 -5.12 3.00
N GLU A 11 15.80 -4.65 4.13
CA GLU A 11 15.83 -5.47 5.35
C GLU A 11 14.42 -5.78 5.84
N TYR A 12 13.57 -4.76 5.97
CA TYR A 12 12.22 -4.90 6.50
C TYR A 12 11.35 -5.75 5.57
N ARG A 13 11.49 -5.58 4.25
CA ARG A 13 10.81 -6.38 3.22
C ARG A 13 11.04 -7.88 3.38
N ARG A 14 12.22 -8.29 3.86
CA ARG A 14 12.52 -9.71 4.12
C ARG A 14 11.85 -10.23 5.38
N ARG A 15 11.69 -9.37 6.39
CA ARG A 15 11.29 -9.73 7.75
C ARG A 15 9.78 -9.63 7.97
N ILE A 16 9.16 -8.53 7.55
CA ILE A 16 7.75 -8.23 7.80
C ILE A 16 6.90 -9.04 6.82
N LYS A 17 5.89 -9.75 7.33
CA LYS A 17 4.87 -10.45 6.53
C LYS A 17 3.50 -9.85 6.80
N PHE A 18 2.63 -9.94 5.79
CA PHE A 18 1.24 -9.46 5.94
C PHE A 18 0.49 -10.20 7.07
N SER A 19 0.88 -11.44 7.36
CA SER A 19 0.36 -12.22 8.50
C SER A 19 0.69 -11.62 9.87
N ASP A 20 1.73 -10.79 9.95
CA ASP A 20 2.28 -10.25 11.19
C ASP A 20 1.59 -8.95 11.60
N LEU A 21 0.74 -8.40 10.73
CA LEU A 21 -0.16 -7.29 11.08
C LEU A 21 -1.17 -7.76 12.13
N ASP A 22 -1.47 -6.86 13.07
CA ASP A 22 -2.60 -7.01 13.97
C ASP A 22 -3.91 -7.27 13.19
N LEU A 23 -4.86 -7.94 13.84
CA LEU A 23 -6.13 -8.30 13.25
C LEU A 23 -6.91 -7.08 12.71
N ALA A 24 -6.90 -5.96 13.43
CA ALA A 24 -7.60 -4.74 13.01
C ALA A 24 -6.94 -4.16 11.75
N SER A 25 -5.63 -3.98 11.76
CA SER A 25 -4.87 -3.50 10.60
C SER A 25 -5.03 -4.39 9.37
N ARG A 26 -4.99 -5.71 9.58
CA ARG A 26 -5.18 -6.68 8.52
C ARG A 26 -6.61 -6.63 7.96
N ALA A 27 -7.63 -6.52 8.82
CA ALA A 27 -9.01 -6.36 8.39
C ALA A 27 -9.19 -5.07 7.58
N MET A 28 -8.60 -3.96 8.03
CA MET A 28 -8.62 -2.68 7.31
C MET A 28 -7.99 -2.81 5.92
N ALA A 29 -6.79 -3.39 5.85
CA ALA A 29 -6.09 -3.61 4.59
C ALA A 29 -6.91 -4.47 3.61
N LEU A 30 -7.46 -5.60 4.08
CA LEU A 30 -8.26 -6.50 3.24
C LEU A 30 -9.53 -5.83 2.72
N LEU A 31 -10.26 -5.09 3.56
CA LEU A 31 -11.47 -4.36 3.15
C LEU A 31 -11.16 -3.28 2.11
N TRP A 32 -10.08 -2.52 2.31
CA TRP A 32 -9.67 -1.50 1.35
C TRP A 32 -9.20 -2.12 0.02
N LEU A 33 -8.38 -3.17 0.07
CA LEU A 33 -7.88 -3.88 -1.11
C LEU A 33 -9.03 -4.45 -1.95
N ASP A 34 -10.09 -4.95 -1.30
CA ASP A 34 -11.24 -5.48 -2.02
C ASP A 34 -11.92 -4.40 -2.87
N LEU A 35 -12.27 -3.27 -2.25
CA LEU A 35 -12.88 -2.12 -2.93
C LEU A 35 -11.96 -1.55 -4.03
N PHE A 36 -10.66 -1.44 -3.73
CA PHE A 36 -9.69 -0.86 -4.64
C PHE A 36 -9.49 -1.73 -5.88
N ARG A 37 -9.31 -3.05 -5.72
CA ARG A 37 -9.15 -3.99 -6.84
C ARG A 37 -10.35 -3.98 -7.76
N GLU A 38 -11.57 -4.03 -7.21
CA GLU A 38 -12.80 -3.98 -8.02
C GLU A 38 -12.82 -2.72 -8.90
N ARG A 39 -12.47 -1.56 -8.32
CA ARG A 39 -12.43 -0.29 -9.04
C ARG A 39 -11.32 -0.24 -10.09
N VAL A 40 -10.11 -0.71 -9.79
CA VAL A 40 -9.00 -0.75 -10.76
C VAL A 40 -9.36 -1.66 -11.93
N VAL A 41 -9.91 -2.85 -11.67
CA VAL A 41 -10.35 -3.78 -12.72
C VAL A 41 -11.44 -3.15 -13.57
N ARG A 42 -12.44 -2.52 -12.97
CA ARG A 42 -13.51 -1.84 -13.72
C ARG A 42 -13.00 -0.70 -14.60
N ASN A 43 -12.04 0.08 -14.11
CA ASN A 43 -11.57 1.29 -14.79
C ASN A 43 -10.47 1.01 -15.83
N CYS A 44 -9.51 0.15 -15.49
CA CYS A 44 -8.40 -0.19 -16.38
C CYS A 44 -8.75 -1.30 -17.34
N PHE A 45 -9.60 -2.24 -16.93
CA PHE A 45 -9.89 -3.47 -17.68
C PHE A 45 -11.40 -3.66 -17.91
N PRO A 46 -12.14 -2.67 -18.43
CA PRO A 46 -13.61 -2.66 -18.46
C PRO A 46 -14.25 -3.78 -19.31
N ARG A 47 -13.46 -4.42 -20.18
CA ARG A 47 -13.91 -5.49 -21.09
C ARG A 47 -13.23 -6.84 -20.84
N VAL A 48 -12.43 -6.96 -19.78
CA VAL A 48 -11.70 -8.19 -19.49
C VAL A 48 -12.63 -9.21 -18.88
N GLY A 49 -12.84 -10.32 -19.61
CA GLY A 49 -13.48 -11.54 -19.09
C GLY A 49 -12.48 -12.56 -18.56
N SER A 50 -11.17 -12.27 -18.59
CA SER A 50 -10.12 -13.19 -18.17
C SER A 50 -9.93 -13.17 -16.66
N SER A 51 -10.33 -14.25 -15.98
CA SER A 51 -10.13 -14.42 -14.54
C SER A 51 -8.66 -14.53 -14.14
N SER A 52 -7.78 -15.01 -15.03
CA SER A 52 -6.34 -15.10 -14.76
C SER A 52 -5.71 -13.72 -14.67
N LEU A 53 -6.04 -12.82 -15.60
CA LEU A 53 -5.54 -11.45 -15.61
C LEU A 53 -6.02 -10.68 -14.39
N VAL A 54 -7.32 -10.80 -14.05
CA VAL A 54 -7.88 -10.17 -12.84
C VAL A 54 -7.14 -10.63 -11.59
N ARG A 55 -6.84 -11.94 -11.48
CA ARG A 55 -6.09 -12.48 -10.34
C ARG A 55 -4.64 -11.99 -10.30
N GLU A 56 -3.97 -11.93 -11.44
CA GLU A 56 -2.58 -11.45 -11.53
C GLU A 56 -2.47 -9.97 -11.15
N VAL A 57 -3.34 -9.12 -11.71
CA VAL A 57 -3.41 -7.69 -11.37
C VAL A 57 -3.74 -7.51 -9.89
N SER A 58 -4.69 -8.29 -9.35
CA SER A 58 -5.05 -8.25 -7.94
C SER A 58 -3.87 -8.59 -7.03
N ALA A 59 -3.11 -9.65 -7.34
CA ALA A 59 -1.94 -10.04 -6.56
C ALA A 59 -0.84 -8.95 -6.59
N ILE A 60 -0.67 -8.28 -7.74
CA ILE A 60 0.27 -7.17 -7.87
C ILE A 60 -0.16 -5.98 -7.03
N ILE A 61 -1.44 -5.63 -7.03
CA ILE A 61 -2.01 -4.57 -6.19
C ILE A 61 -1.78 -4.89 -4.71
N ASP A 62 -2.14 -6.09 -4.28
CA ASP A 62 -1.99 -6.55 -2.89
C ASP A 62 -0.52 -6.46 -2.44
N SER A 63 0.40 -6.95 -3.28
CA SER A 63 1.84 -6.85 -3.02
C SER A 63 2.31 -5.40 -2.95
N THR A 64 1.90 -4.56 -3.89
CA THR A 64 2.31 -3.15 -3.97
C THR A 64 1.84 -2.35 -2.77
N PHE A 65 0.61 -2.58 -2.32
CA PHE A 65 0.10 -2.04 -1.08
C PHE A 65 1.00 -2.40 0.09
N PHE A 66 1.39 -3.67 0.20
CA PHE A 66 2.20 -4.12 1.31
C PHE A 66 3.63 -3.57 1.27
N GLU A 67 4.23 -3.39 0.09
CA GLU A 67 5.51 -2.66 -0.04
C GLU A 67 5.39 -1.23 0.50
N GLY A 68 4.25 -0.58 0.28
CA GLY A 68 3.95 0.74 0.86
C GLY A 68 3.98 0.78 2.38
N TYR A 69 3.35 -0.22 3.01
CA TYR A 69 3.38 -0.39 4.46
C TYR A 69 4.83 -0.52 4.98
N ILE A 70 5.63 -1.36 4.33
CA ILE A 70 7.04 -1.56 4.67
C ILE A 70 7.86 -0.28 4.48
N LEU A 71 7.60 0.46 3.40
CA LEU A 71 8.28 1.74 3.11
C LEU A 71 8.04 2.77 4.21
N SER A 72 6.82 2.90 4.71
CA SER A 72 6.52 3.80 5.83
C SER A 72 7.31 3.42 7.08
N ARG A 73 7.31 2.14 7.45
CA ARG A 73 8.09 1.68 8.61
C ARG A 73 9.58 1.92 8.46
N ALA A 74 10.13 1.73 7.26
CA ALA A 74 11.54 1.99 6.97
C ALA A 74 11.89 3.50 7.00
N ALA A 75 10.95 4.35 6.58
CA ALA A 75 11.10 5.80 6.57
C ALA A 75 11.15 6.38 7.98
N TYR A 76 10.36 5.82 8.90
CA TYR A 76 10.22 6.29 10.27
C TYR A 76 10.98 5.45 11.32
N GLU A 77 11.72 4.43 10.88
CA GLU A 77 12.53 3.55 11.75
C GLU A 77 11.69 2.82 12.81
N ASP A 78 10.44 2.48 12.46
CA ASP A 78 9.46 1.83 13.34
C ASP A 78 9.77 0.33 13.61
N GLY A 79 10.95 -0.15 13.22
CA GLY A 79 11.37 -1.53 13.36
C GLY A 79 10.65 -2.51 12.42
N ALA A 80 10.95 -3.79 12.57
CA ALA A 80 10.33 -4.88 11.80
C ALA A 80 9.41 -5.77 12.67
N GLU A 81 9.19 -5.40 13.92
CA GLU A 81 8.39 -6.12 14.89
C GLU A 81 6.90 -5.96 14.61
N ALA A 82 6.08 -6.95 14.99
CA ALA A 82 4.63 -6.84 14.88
C ALA A 82 4.10 -5.66 15.71
N VAL A 83 3.21 -4.86 15.12
CA VAL A 83 2.50 -3.78 15.82
C VAL A 83 1.15 -4.34 16.28
N ILE A 84 0.90 -4.33 17.59
CA ILE A 84 -0.39 -4.73 18.16
C ILE A 84 -1.23 -3.47 18.35
N TYR A 85 -2.26 -3.33 17.53
CA TYR A 85 -3.11 -2.14 17.49
C TYR A 85 -4.54 -2.38 17.99
N THR A 86 -5.00 -3.63 18.14
CA THR A 86 -6.37 -3.91 18.60
C THR A 86 -6.63 -3.21 19.93
N ASP A 87 -7.53 -2.25 19.92
CA ASP A 87 -8.11 -1.65 21.12
C ASP A 87 -9.38 -2.44 21.47
N PRO A 88 -9.32 -3.37 22.45
CA PRO A 88 -10.47 -4.17 22.86
C PRO A 88 -11.61 -3.32 23.46
N ASP A 89 -11.36 -2.05 23.80
CA ASP A 89 -12.30 -1.16 24.49
C ASP A 89 -12.91 -0.08 23.57
N LEU A 90 -12.53 -0.01 22.28
CA LEU A 90 -13.09 0.94 21.31
C LEU A 90 -13.82 0.26 20.14
N PRO A 91 -15.14 -0.02 20.29
CA PRO A 91 -15.99 -0.42 19.17
C PRO A 91 -15.91 0.61 18.02
N GLY A 92 -15.76 0.14 16.77
CA GLY A 92 -15.81 1.00 15.58
C GLY A 92 -14.47 1.60 15.12
N SER A 93 -13.33 1.21 15.69
CA SER A 93 -12.00 1.69 15.28
C SER A 93 -11.62 1.25 13.87
N VAL A 94 -11.88 -0.01 13.52
CA VAL A 94 -11.63 -0.61 12.19
C VAL A 94 -12.46 0.10 11.13
N GLU A 95 -13.77 0.25 11.33
CA GLU A 95 -14.69 0.86 10.37
C GLU A 95 -14.33 2.31 10.09
N ARG A 96 -13.97 3.08 11.13
CA ARG A 96 -13.49 4.46 10.96
C ARG A 96 -12.14 4.52 10.24
N GLY A 97 -11.25 3.57 10.49
CA GLY A 97 -9.97 3.47 9.80
C GLY A 97 -10.15 3.15 8.31
N VAL A 98 -11.00 2.17 7.99
CA VAL A 98 -11.37 1.83 6.61
C VAL A 98 -12.00 3.03 5.92
N GLU A 99 -12.94 3.70 6.57
CA GLU A 99 -13.60 4.86 5.99
C GLU A 99 -12.60 5.99 5.71
N ARG A 100 -11.63 6.24 6.59
CA ARG A 100 -10.54 7.20 6.30
C ARG A 100 -9.71 6.77 5.09
N LEU A 101 -9.26 5.53 5.01
CA LEU A 101 -8.48 5.04 3.85
C LEU A 101 -9.29 5.08 2.55
N ARG A 102 -10.61 4.84 2.64
CA ARG A 102 -11.54 4.91 1.51
C ARG A 102 -11.74 6.36 1.05
N LEU A 103 -12.07 7.27 1.96
CA LEU A 103 -12.22 8.71 1.67
C LEU A 103 -10.91 9.30 1.15
N MET A 104 -9.75 8.87 1.65
CA MET A 104 -8.45 9.28 1.10
C MET A 104 -8.30 8.91 -0.37
N TYR A 105 -8.78 7.74 -0.81
CA TYR A 105 -8.73 7.38 -2.23
C TYR A 105 -9.85 8.01 -3.08
N GLU A 106 -11.01 8.29 -2.48
CA GLU A 106 -12.19 8.80 -3.19
C GLU A 106 -12.27 10.32 -3.28
N GLU A 107 -11.84 11.02 -2.22
CA GLU A 107 -11.97 12.45 -2.03
C GLU A 107 -10.65 13.21 -2.18
N GLU A 108 -9.48 12.58 -1.97
CA GLU A 108 -8.26 13.15 -2.52
C GLU A 108 -8.36 13.05 -4.03
N VAL A 109 -8.79 14.16 -4.62
CA VAL A 109 -8.70 14.41 -6.05
C VAL A 109 -7.32 13.94 -6.49
N VAL A 110 -7.28 13.11 -7.54
CA VAL A 110 -6.08 12.59 -8.24
C VAL A 110 -5.22 13.76 -8.78
N ARG A 111 -4.76 14.63 -7.89
CA ARG A 111 -4.16 15.94 -8.10
C ARG A 111 -3.03 16.21 -7.11
N GLU A 112 -2.98 15.53 -5.96
CA GLU A 112 -1.85 15.64 -5.03
C GLU A 112 -0.83 14.51 -5.27
N ALA A 113 0.45 14.86 -5.16
CA ALA A 113 1.56 13.92 -5.21
C ALA A 113 1.51 13.05 -3.95
N PRO A 114 1.25 11.72 -4.03
CA PRO A 114 0.92 10.89 -2.87
C PRO A 114 1.96 10.95 -1.74
N PHE A 115 3.22 11.22 -2.05
CA PHE A 115 4.30 11.28 -1.07
C PHE A 115 4.80 12.70 -0.77
N ALA A 116 4.03 13.73 -1.14
CA ALA A 116 4.39 15.11 -0.85
C ALA A 116 4.51 15.36 0.66
N GLY A 117 5.65 15.91 1.09
CA GLY A 117 5.92 16.21 2.49
C GLY A 117 6.41 15.03 3.33
N GLU A 118 6.55 13.85 2.72
CA GLU A 118 7.14 12.67 3.39
C GLU A 118 8.68 12.79 3.51
N PRO A 119 9.33 11.97 4.36
CA PRO A 119 10.78 11.98 4.53
C PRO A 119 11.57 11.88 3.22
N LEU A 120 12.77 12.49 3.21
CA LEU A 120 13.63 12.55 2.02
C LEU A 120 13.90 11.15 1.46
N GLY A 121 13.62 10.97 0.16
CA GLY A 121 13.84 9.72 -0.56
C GLY A 121 12.64 8.76 -0.60
N VAL A 122 11.58 9.01 0.16
CA VAL A 122 10.35 8.18 0.13
C VAL A 122 9.70 8.21 -1.24
N GLU A 123 9.44 9.41 -1.78
CA GLU A 123 8.81 9.57 -3.09
C GLU A 123 9.63 8.89 -4.20
N SER A 124 10.94 9.15 -4.24
CA SER A 124 11.84 8.53 -5.23
C SER A 124 11.88 7.00 -5.11
N LEU A 125 11.87 6.45 -3.89
CA LEU A 125 11.83 5.01 -3.68
C LEU A 125 10.49 4.42 -4.08
N ALA A 126 9.37 5.06 -3.74
CA ALA A 126 8.03 4.66 -4.16
C ALA A 126 7.90 4.61 -5.70
N GLU A 127 8.37 5.65 -6.39
CA GLU A 127 8.39 5.69 -7.86
C GLU A 127 9.27 4.58 -8.45
N SER A 128 10.44 4.32 -7.85
CA SER A 128 11.33 3.21 -8.25
C SER A 128 10.63 1.86 -8.13
N LEU A 129 9.95 1.61 -7.01
CA LEU A 129 9.25 0.35 -6.75
C LEU A 129 8.11 0.12 -7.76
N VAL A 130 7.27 1.14 -7.98
CA VAL A 130 6.19 1.06 -8.98
C VAL A 130 6.75 0.86 -10.37
N ARG A 131 7.86 1.52 -10.70
CA ARG A 131 8.55 1.35 -11.98
C ARG A 131 9.05 -0.09 -12.15
N GLU A 132 9.76 -0.63 -11.16
CA GLU A 132 10.25 -2.01 -11.19
C GLU A 132 9.13 -3.02 -11.43
N ILE A 133 7.99 -2.87 -10.73
CA ILE A 133 6.81 -3.73 -10.89
C ILE A 133 6.22 -3.58 -12.30
N ALA A 134 6.00 -2.35 -12.76
CA ALA A 134 5.35 -2.08 -14.04
C ALA A 134 6.17 -2.59 -15.25
N TYR A 135 7.49 -2.58 -15.14
CA TYR A 135 8.38 -3.10 -16.19
C TYR A 135 8.76 -4.58 -16.00
N ALA A 136 8.20 -5.25 -14.99
CA ALA A 136 8.40 -6.69 -14.80
C ALA A 136 7.69 -7.50 -15.90
N PRO A 137 8.17 -8.73 -16.20
CA PRO A 137 7.58 -9.58 -17.24
C PRO A 137 6.05 -9.73 -17.22
N PRO A 138 5.38 -9.82 -16.04
CA PRO A 138 3.92 -9.95 -16.00
C PRO A 138 3.16 -8.73 -16.55
N LEU A 139 3.73 -7.52 -16.45
CA LEU A 139 3.05 -6.27 -16.80
C LEU A 139 3.60 -5.61 -18.07
N ILE A 140 4.81 -5.98 -18.52
CA ILE A 140 5.46 -5.30 -19.65
C ILE A 140 4.67 -5.39 -20.96
N MET A 141 3.88 -6.47 -21.12
CA MET A 141 3.05 -6.74 -22.29
C MET A 141 1.62 -6.21 -22.18
N LEU A 142 1.21 -5.64 -21.04
CA LEU A 142 -0.14 -5.11 -20.86
C LEU A 142 -0.27 -3.73 -21.51
N GLU A 143 -1.29 -3.56 -22.35
CA GLU A 143 -1.58 -2.29 -23.02
C GLU A 143 -1.92 -1.19 -22.00
N GLU A 144 -2.65 -1.55 -20.94
CA GLU A 144 -3.12 -0.61 -19.91
C GLU A 144 -2.08 -0.35 -18.81
N ARG A 145 -0.82 -0.77 -19.00
CA ARG A 145 0.27 -0.63 -18.00
C ARG A 145 0.42 0.79 -17.47
N GLU A 146 0.38 1.81 -18.33
CA GLU A 146 0.57 3.20 -17.88
C GLU A 146 -0.56 3.69 -16.98
N LEU A 147 -1.80 3.26 -17.25
CA LEU A 147 -2.92 3.55 -16.37
C LEU A 147 -2.81 2.76 -15.06
N LEU A 148 -2.43 1.48 -15.15
CA LEU A 148 -2.20 0.63 -13.98
C LEU A 148 -1.11 1.21 -13.07
N LYS A 149 -0.02 1.78 -13.61
CA LYS A 149 1.04 2.44 -12.82
C LYS A 149 0.50 3.54 -11.90
N VAL A 150 -0.45 4.34 -12.38
CA VAL A 150 -1.11 5.37 -11.56
C VAL A 150 -1.84 4.72 -10.39
N HIS A 151 -2.53 3.60 -10.62
CA HIS A 151 -3.20 2.88 -9.53
C HIS A 151 -2.20 2.21 -8.58
N LEU A 152 -1.07 1.70 -9.08
CA LEU A 152 -0.03 1.09 -8.24
C LEU A 152 0.61 2.10 -7.28
N ILE A 153 0.82 3.36 -7.70
CA ILE A 153 1.33 4.38 -6.77
C ILE A 153 0.33 4.68 -5.64
N TYR A 154 -0.97 4.68 -5.94
CA TYR A 154 -2.01 4.82 -4.90
C TYR A 154 -2.12 3.60 -3.99
N ALA A 155 -1.96 2.39 -4.51
CA ALA A 155 -1.90 1.19 -3.68
C ALA A 155 -0.73 1.26 -2.70
N LEU A 156 0.47 1.58 -3.20
CA LEU A 156 1.66 1.77 -2.38
C LEU A 156 1.44 2.85 -1.32
N TRP A 157 0.88 3.99 -1.71
CA TRP A 157 0.58 5.06 -0.78
C TRP A 157 -0.46 4.69 0.29
N ALA A 158 -1.52 3.96 -0.06
CA ALA A 158 -2.51 3.51 0.92
C ALA A 158 -1.89 2.59 1.98
N GLY A 159 -1.00 1.69 1.58
CA GLY A 159 -0.23 0.87 2.53
C GLY A 159 0.68 1.71 3.42
N TYR A 160 1.33 2.72 2.84
CA TYR A 160 2.16 3.68 3.59
C TYR A 160 1.34 4.41 4.68
N LYS A 161 0.12 4.82 4.34
CA LYS A 161 -0.80 5.51 5.25
C LYS A 161 -1.40 4.59 6.31
N LEU A 162 -1.58 3.30 6.03
CA LEU A 162 -1.94 2.33 7.07
C LEU A 162 -0.89 2.29 8.18
N ALA A 163 0.40 2.23 7.83
CA ALA A 163 1.48 2.27 8.82
C ALA A 163 1.58 3.63 9.56
N ASP A 164 1.38 4.76 8.86
CA ASP A 164 1.30 6.08 9.51
C ASP A 164 0.13 6.15 10.52
N PHE A 165 -1.02 5.57 10.16
CA PHE A 165 -2.17 5.48 11.06
C PHE A 165 -1.85 4.66 12.32
N GLU A 166 -1.25 3.48 12.17
CA GLU A 166 -0.78 2.66 13.28
C GLU A 166 0.16 3.45 14.21
N ARG A 167 1.14 4.14 13.62
CA ARG A 167 2.11 4.96 14.36
C ARG A 167 1.42 6.04 15.19
N ARG A 168 0.58 6.87 14.56
CA ARG A 168 -0.12 7.99 15.23
C ARG A 168 -0.96 7.52 16.41
N LEU A 169 -1.54 6.33 16.32
CA LEU A 169 -2.38 5.78 17.39
C LEU A 169 -1.56 5.12 18.49
N SER A 170 -0.38 4.58 18.16
CA SER A 170 0.58 4.09 19.16
C SER A 170 1.27 5.22 19.97
N GLY A 171 1.03 6.49 19.61
CA GLY A 171 1.64 7.66 20.24
C GLY A 171 3.12 7.83 19.93
N ARG A 172 3.61 7.17 18.86
CA ARG A 172 4.98 7.27 18.34
C ARG A 172 5.06 8.28 17.20
#